data_AF-A0A9E5UWC5-F1
#
_entry.id   AF-A0A9E5UWC5-F1
#
_cell.length_a   1.000
_cell.length_b   1.000
_cell.length_c   1.000
_cell.angle_alpha   90.00
_cell.angle_beta   90.00
_cell.angle_gamma   90.00
#
_symmetry.space_group_name_H-M   'P 1'
#
loop_
_entity.id
_entity.type
_entity.pdbx_description
1 polymer ?
#
loop_
_entity_poly.entity_id
_entity_poly.type
_entity_poly.pdbx_seq_one_letter_code
_entity_poly.pdbx_strand_id
1 'polypeptide(L)' 'MSSITKHYCDVCKKEAKVENKSLPVIFTTEQTEGRSTKPYLSDAKLDICEDCKNHITTGNFLWAHGAMGYNTYYFKNQEK' A
#
# COMPACT_ATOMS: atom_id res chain seq x y z
N MET A 1 -23.71 20.99 -11.16
CA MET A 1 -22.42 21.16 -10.44
C MET A 1 -21.69 19.83 -10.52
N SER A 2 -20.73 19.69 -11.44
CA SER A 2 -19.94 18.46 -11.55
C SER A 2 -18.76 18.58 -10.59
N SER A 3 -18.81 17.86 -9.46
CA SER A 3 -17.69 17.71 -8.55
C SER A 3 -16.64 16.81 -9.20
N ILE A 4 -15.48 17.35 -9.54
CA ILE A 4 -14.33 16.54 -9.96
C ILE A 4 -13.75 15.93 -8.68
N THR A 5 -14.06 14.67 -8.41
CA THR A 5 -13.47 13.92 -7.30
C THR A 5 -12.06 13.51 -7.69
N LYS A 6 -11.06 14.03 -6.98
CA LYS A 6 -9.66 13.64 -7.15
C LYS A 6 -9.36 12.41 -6.31
N HIS A 7 -8.75 11.40 -6.92
CA HIS A 7 -8.34 10.18 -6.25
C HIS A 7 -6.81 10.04 -6.25
N TYR A 8 -6.27 9.52 -5.17
CA TYR A 8 -4.82 9.40 -4.96
C TYR A 8 -4.46 7.95 -4.65
N CYS A 9 -3.34 7.48 -5.18
CA CYS A 9 -2.87 6.14 -4.86
C CYS A 9 -2.25 6.08 -3.46
N ASP A 10 -2.61 5.08 -2.66
CA ASP A 10 -2.12 4.90 -1.30
C ASP A 10 -0.62 4.57 -1.21
N VAL A 11 -0.02 4.10 -2.31
CA VAL A 11 1.39 3.71 -2.37
C VAL A 11 2.26 4.87 -2.86
N CYS A 12 2.02 5.36 -4.09
CA CYS A 12 2.86 6.40 -4.68
C CYS A 12 2.40 7.84 -4.40
N LYS A 13 1.23 8.02 -3.75
CA LYS A 13 0.63 9.31 -3.39
C LYS A 13 0.36 10.27 -4.55
N LYS A 14 0.41 9.78 -5.80
CA LYS A 14 0.08 10.55 -7.01
C LYS A 14 -1.43 10.54 -7.28
N GLU A 15 -1.93 11.64 -7.83
CA GLU A 15 -3.29 11.72 -8.37
C GLU A 15 -3.38 10.82 -9.61
N ALA A 16 -4.29 9.84 -9.59
CA ALA A 16 -4.43 8.87 -10.67
C ALA A 16 -5.82 8.22 -10.64
N LYS A 17 -6.16 7.51 -11.72
CA LYS A 17 -7.28 6.56 -11.67
C LYS A 17 -6.88 5.40 -10.76
N VAL A 18 -7.64 5.21 -9.68
CA VAL A 18 -7.39 4.16 -8.69
C VAL A 18 -8.50 3.11 -8.69
N GLU A 19 -8.16 1.90 -8.28
CA GLU A 19 -9.08 0.83 -7.96
C GLU A 19 -8.96 0.51 -6.47
N ASN A 20 -10.09 0.37 -5.77
CA ASN A 20 -10.08 -0.11 -4.39
C ASN A 20 -9.95 -1.63 -4.38
N LYS A 21 -8.85 -2.16 -3.83
CA LYS A 21 -8.59 -3.61 -3.77
C LYS A 21 -8.05 -4.05 -2.41
N SER A 22 -8.38 -5.29 -2.05
CA SER A 22 -7.71 -6.02 -0.98
C SER A 22 -6.44 -6.64 -1.54
N LEU A 23 -5.27 -6.21 -1.05
CA LEU A 23 -3.97 -6.66 -1.54
C LEU A 23 -3.14 -7.23 -0.38
N PRO A 24 -2.33 -8.29 -0.63
CA PRO A 24 -1.43 -8.82 0.37
C PRO A 24 -0.27 -7.86 0.62
N VAL A 25 -0.05 -7.50 1.89
CA VAL A 25 0.98 -6.56 2.34
C VAL A 25 1.82 -7.20 3.44
N ILE A 26 3.14 -6.98 3.38
CA ILE A 26 4.07 -7.38 4.43
C ILE A 26 4.19 -6.25 5.45
N PHE A 27 3.60 -6.44 6.63
CA PHE A 27 3.67 -5.48 7.72
C PHE A 27 4.90 -5.73 8.59
N THR A 28 5.61 -4.66 8.96
CA THR A 28 6.77 -4.72 9.89
C THR A 28 6.42 -4.25 11.30
N THR A 29 5.20 -3.77 11.50
CA THR A 29 4.68 -3.29 12.79
C THR A 29 3.33 -3.95 13.09
N GLU A 30 3.05 -4.21 14.36
CA GLU A 30 1.71 -4.63 14.76
C GLU A 30 0.72 -3.45 14.62
N GLN A 31 -0.56 -3.77 14.40
CA GLN A 31 -1.57 -2.78 13.96
C GLN A 31 -2.32 -2.09 15.10
N THR A 32 -2.06 -2.44 16.35
CA THR A 32 -2.67 -1.86 17.55
C THR A 32 -1.89 -0.64 18.04
N GLU A 33 -0.58 -0.75 18.29
CA GLU A 33 0.25 0.32 18.86
C GLU A 33 1.40 0.78 17.93
N GLY A 34 1.65 0.09 16.81
CA GLY A 34 2.74 0.38 15.88
C GLY A 34 4.10 -0.15 16.30
N ARG A 35 4.18 -1.07 17.26
CA ARG A 35 5.45 -1.67 17.70
C ARG A 35 6.06 -2.51 16.60
N SER A 36 7.38 -2.46 16.49
CA SER A 36 8.12 -3.33 15.58
C SER A 36 7.88 -4.81 15.90
N THR A 37 7.63 -5.61 14.88
CA THR A 37 7.39 -7.05 15.03
C THR A 37 8.06 -7.82 13.89
N LYS A 38 8.06 -9.15 13.98
CA LYS A 38 8.50 -9.99 12.86
C LYS A 38 7.59 -9.74 11.66
N PRO A 39 8.15 -9.52 10.45
CA PRO A 39 7.33 -9.27 9.27
C PRO A 39 6.30 -10.35 9.04
N TYR A 40 5.07 -9.96 8.75
CA TYR A 40 3.96 -10.88 8.51
C TYR A 40 3.09 -10.42 7.34
N LEU A 41 2.48 -11.37 6.65
CA LEU A 41 1.59 -11.11 5.52
C LEU A 41 0.16 -10.91 6.03
N SER A 42 -0.49 -9.84 5.59
CA SER A 42 -1.91 -9.58 5.84
C SER A 42 -2.51 -8.81 4.67
N ASP A 43 -3.78 -9.02 4.41
CA ASP A 43 -4.51 -8.23 3.42
C ASP A 43 -4.79 -6.82 3.94
N ALA A 44 -4.66 -5.83 3.06
CA ALA A 44 -5.03 -4.44 3.30
C ALA A 44 -5.89 -3.91 2.15
N LYS A 45 -6.92 -3.12 2.48
CA LYS A 45 -7.74 -2.43 1.49
C LYS A 45 -7.05 -1.13 1.08
N LEU A 46 -6.72 -0.98 -0.20
CA LEU A 46 -5.95 0.13 -0.74
C LEU A 46 -6.56 0.66 -2.02
N ASP A 47 -6.46 1.97 -2.21
CA ASP A 47 -6.65 2.63 -3.49
C ASP A 47 -5.33 2.58 -4.28
N ILE A 48 -5.28 1.72 -5.29
CA ILE A 48 -4.05 1.47 -6.05
C ILE A 48 -4.19 1.96 -7.51
N CYS A 49 -3.15 2.62 -8.03
CA CYS A 49 -3.06 2.93 -9.45
C CYS A 49 -2.53 1.74 -10.26
N GLU A 50 -2.71 1.79 -11.58
CA GLU A 50 -2.24 0.73 -12.49
C GLU A 50 -0.73 0.50 -12.41
N ASP A 51 0.07 1.56 -12.29
CA ASP A 51 1.53 1.45 -12.17
C ASP A 51 1.96 0.66 -10.92
N CYS A 52 1.40 1.00 -9.75
CA CYS A 52 1.73 0.28 -8.51
C CYS A 52 1.22 -1.16 -8.52
N LYS A 53 0.09 -1.42 -9.19
CA LYS A 53 -0.42 -2.78 -9.41
C LYS A 53 0.53 -3.59 -10.29
N ASN A 54 1.08 -2.98 -11.35
CA ASN A 54 2.07 -3.62 -12.22
C ASN A 54 3.40 -3.91 -11.47
N HIS A 55 3.79 -3.06 -10.52
CA HIS A 55 4.93 -3.35 -9.65
C HIS A 55 4.72 -4.61 -8.81
N ILE A 56 3.50 -4.83 -8.30
CA ILE A 56 3.17 -6.05 -7.55
C ILE A 56 3.21 -7.28 -8.47
N THR A 57 2.60 -7.21 -9.65
CA THR A 57 2.54 -8.35 -10.59
C THR A 57 3.90 -8.73 -11.18
N THR A 58 4.87 -7.80 -11.19
CA THR A 58 6.27 -8.08 -11.59
C THR A 58 7.11 -8.76 -10.49
N GLY A 59 6.49 -9.12 -9.37
CA GLY A 59 7.13 -9.89 -8.29
C GLY A 59 7.68 -9.04 -7.15
N ASN A 60 7.34 -7.75 -7.08
CA ASN A 60 7.72 -6.91 -5.94
C ASN A 60 6.68 -7.02 -4.81
N PHE A 61 7.14 -7.35 -3.61
CA PHE A 61 6.28 -7.35 -2.43
C PHE A 61 5.95 -5.92 -2.00
N LEU A 62 4.69 -5.70 -1.64
CA LEU A 62 4.24 -4.46 -1.00
C LEU A 62 4.50 -4.55 0.51
N TRP A 63 5.24 -3.58 1.04
CA TRP A 63 5.57 -3.49 2.46
C TRP A 63 4.79 -2.37 3.11
N ALA A 64 4.56 -2.49 4.42
CA ALA A 64 3.98 -1.41 5.21
C ALA A 64 4.52 -1.32 6.63
N HIS A 65 4.51 -0.12 7.17
CA HIS A 65 4.71 0.18 8.59
C HIS A 65 3.66 1.20 9.06
N GLY A 66 3.34 1.19 10.36
CA GLY A 66 2.27 1.99 10.96
C GLY A 66 1.27 1.13 11.75
N ALA A 67 0.21 1.77 12.23
CA ALA A 67 -0.86 1.13 13.01
C ALA A 67 -2.15 1.96 12.97
N MET A 68 -3.24 1.36 13.45
CA MET A 68 -4.55 2.03 13.61
C MET A 68 -5.08 2.69 12.32
N GLY A 69 -4.75 2.11 11.15
CA GLY A 69 -5.13 2.65 9.84
C GLY A 69 -4.18 3.71 9.28
N TYR A 70 -3.19 4.18 10.04
CA TYR A 70 -2.15 5.11 9.59
C TYR A 70 -0.92 4.37 9.07
N ASN A 71 -1.12 3.59 8.01
CA ASN A 71 -0.07 2.80 7.39
C ASN A 71 0.59 3.52 6.22
N THR A 72 1.92 3.41 6.15
CA THR A 72 2.74 3.86 5.02
C THR A 72 3.12 2.64 4.19
N TYR A 73 2.78 2.65 2.90
CA TYR A 73 3.01 1.56 1.97
C TYR A 73 4.16 1.87 1.01
N TYR A 74 5.02 0.90 0.75
CA TYR A 74 6.20 1.09 -0.10
C TYR A 74 6.68 -0.22 -0.73
N PHE A 75 7.41 -0.10 -1.83
CA PHE A 75 8.19 -1.20 -2.40
C PHE A 75 9.64 -1.09 -1.92
N LYS A 76 10.24 -2.20 -1.48
CA LYS A 76 11.69 -2.22 -1.25
C LYS A 76 12.40 -2.22 -2.60
N ASN A 77 13.43 -1.37 -2.75
CA ASN A 77 14.33 -1.50 -3.88
C ASN A 77 15.00 -2.87 -3.79
N GLN A 78 14.77 -3.73 -4.79
CA GLN A 78 15.55 -4.95 -4.94
C GLN A 78 16.93 -4.53 -5.43
N GLU A 79 17.91 -4.47 -4.52
CA GLU A 79 19.32 -4.50 -4.93
C GLU A 79 19.52 -5.83 -5.67
N LYS A 80 19.77 -5.75 -6.97
CA LYS A 80 20.12 -6.88 -7.82
C LYS A 80 21.57 -7.28 -7.60
#